data_AF-A0A0C9XP09-F1
#
_entry.id   AF-A0A0C9XP09-F1
#
_cell.length_a   1.000
_cell.length_b   1.000
_cell.length_c   1.000
_cell.angle_alpha   90.00
_cell.angle_beta   90.00
_cell.angle_gamma   90.00
#
_symmetry.space_group_name_H-M   'P 1'
#
loop_
_entity.id
_entity.type
_entity.pdbx_description
1 polymer ?
#
loop_
_entity_poly.entity_id
_entity_poly.type
_entity_poly.pdbx_seq_one_letter_code
_entity_poly.pdbx_strand_id
1 'polypeptide(L)'
;MPGWVPSWVLKDVWPSDCQDSKLLPTDSIQDAIRKNDQKKVLLKLVDIIEYHIMTFLSSKELANAPENHCVPILEVLKPRDGKRYVIIVIPLLRTSLNLPFETVGEVIEFLQQIFEGIRFMHEHRGLSRTQQSDECGGGFHAADPSITPGWRGKAKQCFSRTKRPLQYYWIDFWISASAL
;
A
#
# COMPACT_ATOMS: atom_id res chain seq x y z
N MET A 1 11.20 10.37 -19.99
CA MET A 1 12.27 11.15 -19.31
C MET A 1 13.53 11.07 -20.16
N PRO A 2 13.93 12.13 -20.86
CA PRO A 2 15.17 12.09 -21.63
C PRO A 2 16.37 12.20 -20.67
N GLY A 3 17.28 11.23 -20.70
CA GLY A 3 18.55 11.26 -19.94
C GLY A 3 18.62 10.39 -18.68
N TRP A 4 17.62 9.55 -18.38
CA TRP A 4 17.75 8.57 -17.30
C TRP A 4 18.72 7.45 -17.72
N VAL A 5 19.71 7.15 -16.87
CA VAL A 5 20.67 6.06 -17.06
C VAL A 5 20.51 5.08 -15.91
N PRO A 6 20.35 3.77 -16.18
CA PRO A 6 20.24 2.78 -15.12
C PRO A 6 21.49 2.72 -14.24
N SER A 7 21.30 2.53 -12.94
CA SER A 7 22.41 2.60 -11.99
C SER A 7 23.45 1.48 -12.16
N TRP A 8 23.06 0.33 -12.72
CA TRP A 8 23.98 -0.77 -13.04
C TRP A 8 24.95 -0.44 -14.18
N VAL A 9 24.55 0.42 -15.12
CA VAL A 9 25.43 0.90 -16.20
C VAL A 9 26.52 1.82 -15.65
N LEU A 10 26.18 2.62 -14.63
CA LEU A 10 27.12 3.58 -14.03
C LEU A 10 28.07 2.94 -13.01
N LYS A 11 27.66 1.84 -12.37
CA LYS A 11 28.39 1.22 -11.25
C LYS A 11 29.09 -0.09 -11.62
N ASP A 12 28.91 -0.58 -12.84
CA ASP A 12 29.42 -1.87 -13.32
C ASP A 12 29.07 -3.04 -12.37
N VAL A 13 27.80 -3.11 -12.00
CA VAL A 13 27.24 -4.15 -11.14
C VAL A 13 26.15 -4.89 -11.87
N TRP A 14 25.81 -6.09 -11.41
CA TRP A 14 24.69 -6.83 -11.99
C TRP A 14 23.38 -6.05 -11.80
N PRO A 15 22.52 -5.95 -12.82
CA PRO A 15 21.24 -5.28 -12.70
C PRO A 15 20.46 -5.76 -11.47
N SER A 16 20.46 -7.07 -11.19
CA SER A 16 19.78 -7.67 -10.04
C SER A 16 20.20 -7.14 -8.68
N ASP A 17 21.34 -6.47 -8.55
CA ASP A 17 21.82 -5.89 -7.29
C ASP A 17 21.43 -4.40 -7.15
N CYS A 18 20.89 -3.83 -8.21
CA CYS A 18 20.47 -2.44 -8.26
C CYS A 18 18.98 -2.29 -7.93
N GLN A 19 18.70 -1.32 -7.07
CA GLN A 19 17.33 -1.00 -6.64
C GLN A 19 16.42 -0.63 -7.83
N ASP A 20 16.93 0.14 -8.77
CA ASP A 20 16.19 0.60 -9.96
C ASP A 20 16.00 -0.49 -11.03
N SER A 21 16.52 -1.70 -10.81
CA SER A 21 16.22 -2.87 -11.65
C SER A 21 14.99 -3.63 -11.16
N LYS A 22 14.48 -3.31 -9.96
CA LYS A 22 13.47 -4.09 -9.28
C LYS A 22 12.10 -3.60 -9.72
N LEU A 23 11.41 -4.46 -10.45
CA LEU A 23 10.02 -4.24 -10.81
C LEU A 23 9.16 -4.50 -9.58
N LEU A 24 8.18 -3.63 -9.37
CA LEU A 24 7.12 -3.92 -8.42
C LEU A 24 6.22 -5.02 -9.00
N PRO A 25 5.46 -5.74 -8.14
CA PRO A 25 4.65 -6.88 -8.57
C PRO A 25 3.64 -6.59 -9.69
N THR A 26 3.25 -5.33 -9.87
CA THR A 26 2.33 -4.91 -10.93
C THR A 26 2.82 -3.66 -11.65
N ASP A 27 2.59 -3.58 -12.96
CA ASP A 27 2.93 -2.41 -13.79
C ASP A 27 2.14 -1.14 -13.41
N SER A 28 1.19 -1.27 -12.48
CA SER A 28 0.29 -0.20 -12.03
C SER A 28 0.71 0.44 -10.71
N ILE A 29 1.82 0.03 -10.08
CA ILE A 29 2.28 0.60 -8.80
C ILE A 29 3.73 1.07 -8.87
N GLN A 30 4.04 2.16 -8.17
CA GLN A 30 5.37 2.71 -8.02
C GLN A 30 5.57 3.31 -6.62
N ASP A 31 6.69 3.09 -5.95
CA ASP A 31 6.98 3.77 -4.68
C ASP A 31 7.58 5.16 -4.89
N ALA A 32 7.32 6.06 -3.94
CA ALA A 32 7.84 7.43 -3.96
C ALA A 32 8.07 7.96 -2.54
N ILE A 33 8.75 9.10 -2.45
CA ILE A 33 8.90 9.87 -1.22
C ILE A 33 8.08 11.15 -1.36
N ARG A 34 7.11 11.35 -0.46
CA ARG A 34 6.30 12.56 -0.44
C ARG A 34 7.13 13.72 0.10
N LYS A 35 7.24 14.79 -0.68
CA LYS A 35 8.15 15.92 -0.36
C LYS A 35 7.81 16.61 0.97
N ASN A 36 6.52 16.75 1.28
CA ASN A 36 6.05 17.56 2.41
C ASN A 36 6.44 16.96 3.77
N ASP A 37 6.45 15.64 3.90
CA ASP A 37 6.69 14.95 5.18
C ASP A 37 7.77 13.86 5.10
N GLN A 38 8.42 13.71 3.94
CA GLN A 38 9.47 12.73 3.68
C GLN A 38 9.05 11.28 3.93
N LYS A 39 7.73 11.01 3.94
CA LYS A 39 7.21 9.65 4.11
C LYS A 39 7.24 8.89 2.79
N LYS A 40 7.50 7.59 2.88
CA LYS A 40 7.32 6.66 1.77
C LYS A 40 5.84 6.49 1.47
N VAL A 41 5.49 6.50 0.20
CA VAL A 41 4.13 6.34 -0.30
C VAL A 41 4.15 5.41 -1.50
N LEU A 42 2.99 4.84 -1.81
CA LEU A 42 2.76 4.10 -3.04
C LEU A 42 1.92 4.97 -3.99
N LEU A 43 2.38 5.09 -5.22
CA LEU A 43 1.65 5.63 -6.35
C LEU A 43 0.97 4.45 -7.04
N LYS A 44 -0.36 4.46 -7.11
CA LYS A 44 -1.12 3.42 -7.79
C LYS A 44 -1.92 4.02 -8.94
N LEU A 45 -1.76 3.48 -10.14
CA LEU A 45 -2.59 3.79 -11.29
C LEU A 45 -3.89 2.97 -11.18
N VAL A 46 -5.01 3.66 -11.04
CA VAL A 46 -6.35 3.08 -10.91
C VAL A 46 -7.27 3.57 -12.01
N ASP A 47 -8.27 2.77 -12.37
CA ASP A 47 -9.33 3.21 -13.27
C ASP A 47 -10.31 4.16 -12.57
N ILE A 48 -11.26 4.70 -13.32
CA ILE A 48 -12.24 5.65 -12.79
C ILE A 48 -13.21 5.02 -11.76
N ILE A 49 -13.48 3.72 -11.84
CA ILE A 49 -14.41 3.01 -10.96
C ILE A 49 -13.77 2.83 -9.60
N GLU A 50 -12.57 2.24 -9.57
CA GLU A 50 -11.77 2.10 -8.34
C GLU A 50 -11.49 3.47 -7.72
N TYR A 51 -11.15 4.47 -8.53
CA TYR A 51 -10.98 5.85 -8.06
C TYR A 51 -12.23 6.39 -7.33
N HIS A 52 -13.43 6.22 -7.90
CA HIS A 52 -14.66 6.69 -7.26
C HIS A 52 -14.97 5.97 -5.96
N ILE A 53 -14.78 4.65 -5.91
CA ILE A 53 -14.99 3.86 -4.69
C ILE A 53 -14.02 4.31 -3.60
N MET A 54 -12.73 4.41 -3.91
CA MET A 54 -11.72 4.83 -2.92
C MET A 54 -11.91 6.28 -2.48
N THR A 55 -12.35 7.17 -3.38
CA THR A 55 -12.68 8.56 -3.04
C THR A 55 -13.89 8.63 -2.10
N PHE A 56 -14.92 7.83 -2.35
CA PHE A 56 -16.09 7.74 -1.49
C PHE A 56 -15.71 7.23 -0.09
N LEU A 57 -14.97 6.13 -0.01
CA LEU A 57 -14.51 5.55 1.26
C LEU A 57 -13.51 6.46 2.01
N SER A 58 -12.79 7.33 1.29
CA SER A 58 -11.90 8.35 1.86
C SER A 58 -12.59 9.71 2.08
N SER A 59 -13.91 9.80 1.91
CA SER A 59 -14.66 11.04 2.17
C SER A 59 -14.55 11.46 3.63
N LYS A 60 -14.72 12.75 3.94
CA LYS A 60 -14.53 13.27 5.31
C LYS A 60 -15.48 12.59 6.31
N GLU A 61 -16.66 12.24 5.85
CA GLU A 61 -17.71 11.57 6.62
C GLU A 61 -17.29 10.14 6.98
N LEU A 62 -16.71 9.41 6.03
CA LEU A 62 -16.35 8.00 6.19
C LEU A 62 -14.94 7.78 6.74
N ALA A 63 -13.98 8.66 6.44
CA ALA A 63 -12.59 8.54 6.88
C ALA A 63 -12.42 8.66 8.41
N ASN A 64 -13.39 9.26 9.10
CA ASN A 64 -13.39 9.38 10.56
C ASN A 64 -14.13 8.22 11.25
N ALA A 65 -14.77 7.32 10.50
CA ALA A 65 -15.44 6.16 11.07
C ALA A 65 -14.37 5.15 11.56
N PRO A 66 -14.35 4.76 12.84
CA PRO A 66 -13.34 3.86 13.37
C PRO A 66 -13.39 2.46 12.75
N GLU A 67 -14.55 2.06 12.20
CA GLU A 67 -14.74 0.79 11.48
C GLU A 67 -14.22 0.85 10.03
N ASN A 68 -13.88 2.04 9.53
CA ASN A 68 -13.39 2.20 8.17
C ASN A 68 -11.90 1.82 8.08
N HIS A 69 -11.69 0.52 7.92
CA HIS A 69 -10.38 -0.06 7.66
C HIS A 69 -10.01 -0.04 6.16
N CYS A 70 -10.48 0.94 5.37
CA CYS A 70 -10.08 1.10 3.97
C CYS A 70 -8.85 2.01 3.87
N VAL A 71 -7.93 1.71 2.95
CA VAL A 71 -6.74 2.56 2.79
C VAL A 71 -7.11 3.99 2.39
N PRO A 72 -6.61 5.01 3.10
CA PRO A 72 -6.93 6.40 2.78
C PRO A 72 -6.17 6.87 1.54
N ILE A 73 -6.82 7.68 0.71
CA ILE A 73 -6.16 8.45 -0.34
C ILE A 73 -5.45 9.66 0.30
N LEU A 74 -4.14 9.74 0.14
CA LEU A 74 -3.32 10.87 0.60
C LEU A 74 -3.32 12.03 -0.40
N GLU A 75 -3.28 11.72 -1.69
CA GLU A 75 -3.23 12.68 -2.80
C GLU A 75 -3.71 12.04 -4.10
N VAL A 76 -4.19 12.85 -5.04
CA VAL A 76 -4.65 12.41 -6.36
C VAL A 76 -3.89 13.17 -7.44
N LEU A 77 -3.16 12.44 -8.29
CA LEU A 77 -2.41 12.96 -9.42
C LEU A 77 -3.13 12.61 -10.73
N LYS A 78 -3.59 13.64 -11.45
CA LYS A 78 -4.33 13.46 -12.71
C LYS A 78 -3.36 13.57 -13.90
N PRO A 79 -3.21 12.53 -14.75
CA PRO A 79 -2.42 12.63 -15.97
C PRO A 79 -2.98 13.71 -16.91
N ARG A 80 -2.08 14.42 -17.62
CA ARG A 80 -2.46 15.51 -18.55
C ARG A 80 -3.34 15.03 -19.71
N ASP A 81 -3.18 13.76 -20.12
CA ASP A 81 -3.85 13.18 -21.29
C ASP A 81 -5.16 12.46 -20.92
N GLY A 82 -5.75 12.87 -19.80
CA GLY A 82 -6.78 12.16 -19.06
C GLY A 82 -7.92 11.59 -19.92
N LYS A 83 -8.41 10.42 -19.47
CA LYS A 83 -9.83 10.02 -19.51
C LYS A 83 -10.13 8.68 -18.85
N ARG A 84 -9.14 7.79 -18.62
CA ARG A 84 -9.42 6.43 -18.10
C ARG A 84 -8.78 6.09 -16.78
N TYR A 85 -7.61 6.66 -16.48
CA TYR A 85 -6.84 6.31 -15.29
C TYR A 85 -6.43 7.54 -14.49
N VAL A 86 -6.30 7.34 -13.19
CA VAL A 86 -5.87 8.34 -12.22
C VAL A 86 -4.76 7.71 -11.39
N ILE A 87 -3.75 8.49 -10.99
CA ILE A 87 -2.74 8.02 -10.06
C ILE A 87 -3.19 8.47 -8.67
N ILE A 88 -3.47 7.52 -7.78
CA ILE A 88 -3.71 7.80 -6.36
C ILE A 88 -2.42 7.58 -5.57
N VAL A 89 -2.22 8.41 -4.56
CA VAL A 89 -1.13 8.29 -3.59
C VAL A 89 -1.71 7.71 -2.32
N ILE A 90 -1.20 6.56 -1.89
CA ILE A 90 -1.61 5.86 -0.66
C ILE A 90 -0.39 5.62 0.24
N PRO A 91 -0.59 5.35 1.55
CA PRO A 91 0.50 4.94 2.42
C PRO A 91 1.25 3.72 1.84
N LEU A 92 2.56 3.63 2.09
CA LEU A 92 3.30 2.40 1.81
C LEU A 92 2.91 1.36 2.86
N LEU A 93 2.24 0.29 2.41
CA LEU A 93 1.71 -0.76 3.26
C LEU A 93 2.46 -2.08 3.04
N ARG A 94 2.45 -2.95 4.05
CA ARG A 94 3.09 -4.27 4.03
C ARG A 94 2.03 -5.35 4.00
N THR A 95 2.25 -6.44 3.27
CA THR A 95 1.35 -7.59 3.32
C THR A 95 1.23 -8.13 4.76
N SER A 96 0.00 -8.17 5.28
CA SER A 96 -0.28 -8.53 6.67
C SER A 96 0.07 -9.99 6.99
N LEU A 97 -0.08 -10.89 6.01
CA LEU A 97 0.20 -12.32 6.13
C LEU A 97 1.70 -12.67 6.15
N ASN A 98 2.57 -11.74 5.74
CA ASN A 98 4.03 -11.96 5.76
C ASN A 98 4.64 -11.74 7.14
N LEU A 99 3.82 -11.47 8.15
CA LEU A 99 4.24 -11.22 9.53
C LEU A 99 3.63 -12.30 10.43
N PRO A 100 4.45 -13.17 11.06
CA PRO A 100 3.96 -14.20 11.95
C PRO A 100 3.28 -13.56 13.17
N PHE A 101 2.19 -14.17 13.63
CA PHE A 101 1.56 -13.82 14.90
C PHE A 101 2.37 -14.42 16.06
N GLU A 102 2.70 -13.60 17.06
CA GLU A 102 3.43 -14.05 18.25
C GLU A 102 2.50 -14.46 19.39
N THR A 103 1.28 -13.90 19.44
CA THR A 103 0.29 -14.20 20.48
C THR A 103 -1.12 -14.38 19.92
N VAL A 104 -1.98 -15.05 20.69
CA VAL A 104 -3.42 -15.18 20.37
C VAL A 104 -4.11 -13.80 20.35
N GLY A 105 -3.67 -12.87 21.21
CA GLY A 105 -4.19 -11.51 21.24
C GLY A 105 -3.99 -10.79 19.90
N GLU A 106 -2.82 -10.96 19.27
CA GLU A 106 -2.55 -10.37 17.95
C GLU A 106 -3.44 -10.96 16.85
N VAL A 107 -3.80 -12.23 16.95
CA VAL A 107 -4.73 -12.89 16.01
C VAL A 107 -6.14 -12.34 16.21
N ILE A 108 -6.59 -12.21 17.45
CA ILE A 108 -7.92 -11.67 17.78
C ILE A 108 -8.04 -10.24 17.28
N GLU A 109 -7.03 -9.40 17.54
CA GLU A 109 -7.00 -8.00 17.11
C GLU A 109 -7.01 -7.88 15.58
N PHE A 110 -6.24 -8.72 14.89
CA PHE A 110 -6.28 -8.79 13.43
C PHE A 110 -7.67 -9.15 12.93
N LEU A 111 -8.24 -10.27 13.40
CA LEU A 111 -9.57 -10.71 12.98
C LEU A 111 -10.65 -9.66 13.25
N GLN A 112 -10.57 -8.96 14.38
CA GLN A 112 -11.50 -7.89 14.72
C GLN A 112 -11.47 -6.76 13.67
N GLN A 113 -10.29 -6.22 13.37
CA GLN A 113 -10.15 -5.14 12.36
C GLN A 113 -10.61 -5.62 10.97
N ILE A 114 -10.30 -6.86 10.60
CA ILE A 114 -10.74 -7.47 9.34
C ILE A 114 -12.27 -7.50 9.27
N PHE A 115 -12.95 -8.00 10.30
CA PHE A 115 -14.41 -8.12 10.30
C PHE A 115 -15.12 -6.76 10.38
N GLU A 116 -14.59 -5.81 11.16
CA GLU A 116 -15.09 -4.43 11.18
C GLU A 116 -15.04 -3.82 9.78
N GLY A 117 -13.91 -3.97 9.08
CA GLY A 117 -13.77 -3.46 7.71
C GLY A 117 -14.68 -4.16 6.69
N ILE A 118 -14.90 -5.47 6.79
CA ILE A 118 -15.86 -6.18 5.93
C ILE A 118 -17.27 -5.64 6.15
N ARG A 119 -17.71 -5.52 7.40
CA ARG A 119 -19.03 -4.99 7.73
C ARG A 119 -19.18 -3.57 7.19
N PHE A 120 -18.19 -2.71 7.42
CA PHE A 120 -18.18 -1.35 6.92
C PHE A 120 -18.30 -1.30 5.40
N MET A 121 -17.49 -2.08 4.68
CA MET A 121 -17.56 -2.15 3.22
C MET A 121 -18.91 -2.69 2.73
N HIS A 122 -19.49 -3.71 3.39
CA HIS A 122 -20.81 -4.24 3.04
C HIS A 122 -21.91 -3.19 3.16
N GLU A 123 -21.92 -2.40 4.24
CA GLU A 123 -22.86 -1.29 4.45
C GLU A 123 -22.72 -0.20 3.37
N HIS A 124 -21.50 -0.01 2.86
CA HIS A 124 -21.13 1.03 1.91
C HIS A 124 -20.93 0.53 0.47
N ARG A 125 -21.33 -0.72 0.17
CA ARG A 125 -21.23 -1.39 -1.13
C ARG A 125 -19.82 -1.45 -1.73
N GLY A 126 -18.78 -1.46 -0.90
CA GLY A 126 -17.40 -1.72 -1.31
C GLY A 126 -17.09 -3.21 -1.34
N LEU A 127 -16.28 -3.66 -2.31
CA LEU A 127 -15.68 -5.00 -2.31
C LEU A 127 -14.17 -4.89 -2.53
N SER A 128 -13.42 -5.40 -1.56
CA SER A 128 -11.97 -5.59 -1.63
C SER A 128 -11.63 -7.05 -1.33
N ARG A 129 -10.55 -7.57 -1.94
CA ARG A 129 -10.06 -8.94 -1.69
C ARG A 129 -8.69 -8.99 -1.01
N THR A 130 -8.06 -7.85 -0.79
CA THR A 130 -6.66 -7.78 -0.37
C THR A 130 -6.48 -6.95 0.87
N GLN A 131 -5.62 -7.47 1.73
CA GLN A 131 -5.36 -6.94 3.05
C GLN A 131 -3.89 -6.63 3.23
N GLN A 132 -3.64 -5.44 3.74
CA GLN A 132 -2.29 -5.01 4.09
C GLN A 132 -2.28 -4.40 5.49
N SER A 133 -1.11 -4.25 6.08
CA SER A 133 -0.89 -3.65 7.39
C SER A 133 0.07 -2.48 7.27
N ASP A 134 -0.01 -1.57 8.22
CA ASP A 134 0.97 -0.48 8.35
C ASP A 134 2.42 -0.97 8.48
N GLU A 135 3.35 -0.05 8.24
CA GLU A 135 4.78 -0.32 8.40
C GLU A 135 5.12 -0.64 9.86
N CYS A 136 5.52 -1.89 10.13
CA CYS A 136 6.00 -2.27 11.45
C CYS A 136 7.53 -2.08 11.57
N GLY A 137 7.97 -0.83 11.74
CA GLY A 137 9.32 -0.47 12.17
C GLY A 137 10.49 -0.79 11.21
N GLY A 138 11.55 0.04 11.26
CA GLY A 138 12.82 -0.23 10.54
C GLY A 138 12.79 -0.03 9.02
N GLY A 139 11.60 0.16 8.43
CA GLY A 139 11.38 0.38 7.00
C GLY A 139 11.64 -0.88 6.16
N PHE A 140 10.97 -0.97 5.02
CA PHE A 140 11.19 -2.05 4.05
C PHE A 140 11.23 -1.51 2.61
N HIS A 141 11.62 -2.37 1.67
CA HIS A 141 11.58 -2.09 0.25
C HIS A 141 10.22 -2.46 -0.35
N ALA A 142 9.63 -1.60 -1.16
CA ALA A 142 8.28 -1.81 -1.71
C ALA A 142 8.18 -3.09 -2.57
N ALA A 143 9.22 -3.42 -3.35
CA ALA A 143 9.27 -4.66 -4.14
C ALA A 143 9.59 -5.93 -3.33
N ASP A 144 10.30 -5.80 -2.21
CA ASP A 144 10.65 -6.93 -1.35
C ASP A 144 10.62 -6.50 0.13
N PRO A 145 9.53 -6.83 0.85
CA PRO A 145 9.37 -6.47 2.25
C PRO A 145 10.40 -7.11 3.20
N SER A 146 11.19 -8.09 2.73
CA SER A 146 12.27 -8.72 3.49
C SER A 146 13.60 -7.95 3.45
N ILE A 147 13.69 -6.90 2.62
CA ILE A 147 14.89 -6.10 2.39
C ILE A 147 14.70 -4.66 2.88
N THR A 148 15.79 -4.04 3.33
CA THR A 148 15.82 -2.62 3.74
C THR A 148 15.46 -1.66 2.58
N PRO A 149 14.92 -0.46 2.88
CA PRO A 149 14.61 0.57 1.90
C PRO A 149 15.64 0.84 0.81
N GLY A 150 16.93 0.74 1.14
CA GLY A 150 18.03 1.05 0.23
C GLY A 150 18.73 -0.18 -0.36
N TRP A 151 18.11 -1.36 -0.28
CA TRP A 151 18.67 -2.60 -0.81
C TRP A 151 20.03 -3.00 -0.21
N ARG A 152 20.29 -2.63 1.05
CA ARG A 152 21.59 -2.83 1.74
C ARG A 152 21.63 -4.03 2.69
N GLY A 153 20.61 -4.88 2.65
CA GLY A 153 20.50 -6.05 3.52
C GLY A 153 19.07 -6.28 4.02
N LYS A 154 18.91 -7.25 4.93
CA LYS A 154 17.60 -7.68 5.46
C LYS A 154 16.92 -6.56 6.23
N ALA A 155 15.62 -6.38 5.96
CA ALA A 155 14.77 -5.50 6.75
C ALA A 155 14.83 -5.93 8.22
N LYS A 156 14.76 -4.96 9.14
CA LYS A 156 14.65 -5.27 10.56
C LYS A 156 13.36 -6.04 10.80
N GLN A 157 13.43 -7.01 11.72
CA GLN A 157 12.24 -7.72 12.13
C GLN A 157 11.25 -6.72 12.74
N CYS A 158 9.99 -6.89 12.35
CA CYS A 158 8.89 -6.10 12.85
C CYS A 158 8.83 -6.20 14.38
N PHE A 159 8.48 -5.08 15.04
CA PHE A 159 8.17 -5.12 16.45
C PHE A 159 6.99 -6.07 16.69
N SER A 160 7.01 -6.75 17.84
CA SER A 160 5.85 -7.50 18.34
C SER A 160 4.60 -6.62 18.27
N ARG A 161 3.51 -7.11 17.67
CA ARG A 161 2.27 -6.34 17.48
C ARG A 161 1.61 -6.05 18.82
N THR A 162 1.87 -6.89 19.81
CA THR A 162 1.51 -6.67 21.21
C THR A 162 2.15 -5.39 21.79
N LYS A 163 3.39 -5.06 21.39
CA LYS A 163 4.09 -3.83 21.84
C LYS A 163 3.72 -2.61 20.99
N ARG A 164 3.38 -2.83 19.72
CA ARG A 164 3.00 -1.80 18.76
C ARG A 164 1.86 -2.32 17.89
N PRO A 165 0.60 -2.06 18.29
CA PRO A 165 -0.57 -2.44 17.50
C PRO A 165 -0.45 -1.98 16.06
N LEU A 166 -0.83 -2.84 15.11
CA LEU A 166 -0.84 -2.52 13.69
C LEU A 166 -2.25 -2.20 13.25
N GLN A 167 -2.37 -1.25 12.33
CA GLN A 167 -3.61 -1.04 11.59
C GLN A 167 -3.59 -1.90 10.34
N TYR A 168 -4.72 -2.53 10.05
CA TYR A 168 -4.94 -3.33 8.85
C TYR A 168 -5.86 -2.58 7.89
N TYR A 169 -5.51 -2.59 6.61
CA TYR A 169 -6.23 -1.85 5.58
C TYR A 169 -6.63 -2.76 4.42
N TRP A 170 -7.90 -2.66 4.06
CA TRP A 170 -8.45 -3.12 2.78
C TRP A 170 -7.93 -2.23 1.66
N ILE A 171 -7.36 -2.87 0.64
CA ILE A 171 -6.88 -2.22 -0.59
C ILE A 171 -7.45 -2.90 -1.84
N ASP A 172 -7.14 -2.44 -3.04
CA ASP A 172 -7.54 -3.06 -4.32
C ASP A 172 -9.05 -3.30 -4.47
N PHE A 173 -9.75 -2.22 -4.83
CA PHE A 173 -11.20 -2.22 -5.02
C PHE A 173 -11.63 -2.45 -6.48
N TRP A 174 -10.68 -2.71 -7.37
CA TRP A 174 -10.94 -2.95 -8.80
C TRP A 174 -11.92 -4.10 -9.07
N ILE A 175 -12.04 -5.08 -8.17
CA ILE A 175 -12.98 -6.22 -8.31
C ILE A 175 -14.43 -5.79 -8.14
N SER A 176 -14.69 -4.67 -7.45
CA SER A 176 -16.04 -4.10 -7.34
C SER A 176 -16.63 -3.71 -8.72
N ALA A 177 -15.79 -3.55 -9.75
CA ALA A 177 -16.23 -3.26 -11.11
C ALA A 177 -16.80 -4.49 -11.85
N SER A 178 -16.56 -5.72 -11.38
CA SER A 178 -17.01 -6.96 -12.05
C SER A 178 -18.38 -7.47 -11.56
N ALA A 179 -18.99 -6.80 -10.59
CA ALA A 179 -20.27 -7.20 -9.97
C ALA A 179 -21.46 -6.30 -10.36
N LEU A 180 -21.27 -5.40 -11.32
CA LEU A 180 -22.30 -4.55 -11.95
C LEU A 180 -22.43 -4.90 -13.43
#